data_AF-A0A0E0HYE3-F1
#
_entry.id   AF-A0A0E0HYE3-F1
#
_cell.length_a   1.000
_cell.length_b   1.000
_cell.length_c   1.000
_cell.angle_alpha   90.00
_cell.angle_beta   90.00
_cell.angle_gamma   90.00
#
_symmetry.space_group_name_H-M   'P 1'
#
loop_
_entity.id
_entity.type
_entity.pdbx_description
1 polymer ?
#
loop_
_entity_poly.entity_id
_entity_poly.type
_entity_poly.pdbx_seq_one_letter_code
_entity_poly.pdbx_strand_id
1 'polypeptide(L)'
;MAAAASTTVEVSDDGDHPILRDDERGIPRSLSLLAAIVEADAARHAAAATRPAESDLVRAFRGGATPTVAIGEFLERIHAFVRLESVTGGWRSTTEGWPALELDRRRLLE
;
A
#
# COMPACT_ATOMS: atom_id res chain seq x y z
N MET A 1 -49.43 -10.10 -1.63
CA MET A 1 -48.03 -9.66 -1.78
C MET A 1 -47.45 -9.49 -0.38
N ALA A 2 -46.50 -10.33 0.01
CA ALA A 2 -45.80 -10.20 1.29
C ALA A 2 -44.67 -9.17 1.13
N ALA A 3 -44.64 -8.16 2.00
CA ALA A 3 -43.57 -7.17 2.04
C ALA A 3 -42.31 -7.84 2.62
N ALA A 4 -41.24 -7.88 1.84
CA ALA A 4 -39.93 -8.28 2.32
C ALA A 4 -39.45 -7.23 3.34
N ALA A 5 -39.31 -7.64 4.60
CA ALA A 5 -38.65 -6.82 5.61
C ALA A 5 -37.17 -6.72 5.22
N SER A 6 -36.78 -5.60 4.64
CA SER A 6 -35.38 -5.21 4.55
C SER A 6 -34.88 -4.95 5.96
N THR A 7 -34.29 -5.96 6.59
CA THR A 7 -33.47 -5.76 7.79
C THR A 7 -32.24 -4.97 7.38
N THR A 8 -32.32 -3.65 7.49
CA THR A 8 -31.15 -2.80 7.59
C THR A 8 -30.50 -3.11 8.94
N VAL A 9 -29.39 -3.84 8.89
CA VAL A 9 -28.50 -3.95 10.04
C VAL A 9 -27.92 -2.56 10.23
N GLU A 10 -28.44 -1.82 11.21
CA GLU A 10 -27.83 -0.59 11.69
C GLU A 10 -26.43 -0.93 12.19
N VAL A 11 -25.42 -0.70 11.35
CA VAL A 11 -24.03 -0.76 11.75
C VAL A 11 -23.81 0.46 12.64
N SER A 12 -23.64 0.22 13.94
CA SER A 12 -23.19 1.25 14.88
C SER A 12 -21.86 1.81 14.38
N ASP A 13 -21.91 3.06 13.93
CA ASP A 13 -20.78 3.89 13.51
C ASP A 13 -20.18 4.58 14.74
N ASP A 14 -19.81 3.81 15.76
CA ASP A 14 -19.13 4.34 16.96
C ASP A 14 -17.67 4.76 16.65
N GLY A 15 -17.24 4.69 15.38
CA GLY A 15 -15.87 4.97 14.91
C GLY A 15 -14.82 3.97 15.40
N ASP A 16 -15.17 3.09 16.34
CA ASP A 16 -14.28 2.10 16.95
C ASP A 16 -14.31 0.79 16.16
N HIS A 17 -13.77 0.83 14.94
CA HIS A 17 -13.67 -0.35 14.11
C HIS A 17 -12.38 -1.11 14.42
N PRO A 18 -12.44 -2.42 14.77
CA PRO A 18 -11.27 -3.20 15.15
C PRO A 18 -10.19 -3.26 14.05
N ILE A 19 -10.60 -3.06 12.80
CA ILE A 19 -9.70 -3.04 11.63
C ILE A 19 -8.91 -1.73 11.49
N LEU A 20 -9.38 -0.64 12.11
CA LEU A 20 -8.68 0.63 12.15
C LEU A 20 -7.68 0.70 13.32
N ARG A 21 -7.71 -0.28 14.22
CA ARG A 21 -6.78 -0.35 15.36
C ARG A 21 -5.44 -0.93 14.93
N ASP A 22 -4.39 -0.47 15.59
CA ASP A 22 -3.05 -1.05 15.49
C ASP A 22 -3.02 -2.46 16.12
N ASP A 23 -2.14 -3.31 15.61
CA ASP A 23 -1.75 -4.58 16.21
C ASP A 23 -0.74 -4.39 17.37
N GLU A 24 -0.24 -5.49 17.93
CA GLU A 24 0.74 -5.46 19.03
C GLU A 24 2.09 -4.83 18.63
N ARG A 25 2.36 -4.71 17.33
CA ARG A 25 3.58 -4.10 16.76
C ARG A 25 3.38 -2.62 16.42
N GLY A 26 2.19 -2.07 16.65
CA GLY A 26 1.84 -0.69 16.26
C GLY A 26 1.57 -0.53 14.76
N ILE A 27 1.24 -1.63 14.07
CA ILE A 27 0.94 -1.66 12.64
C ILE A 27 -0.59 -1.66 12.46
N PRO A 28 -1.16 -0.78 11.63
CA PRO A 28 -2.59 -0.76 11.40
C PRO A 28 -3.08 -2.10 10.84
N ARG A 29 -4.07 -2.73 11.49
CA ARG A 29 -4.68 -4.00 11.01
C ARG A 29 -5.28 -3.85 9.60
N SER A 30 -5.63 -2.63 9.21
CA SER A 30 -6.09 -2.29 7.86
C SER A 30 -5.05 -2.58 6.77
N LEU A 31 -3.75 -2.55 7.08
CA LEU A 31 -2.69 -2.90 6.12
C LEU A 31 -2.73 -4.37 5.74
N SER A 32 -2.98 -5.27 6.70
CA SER A 32 -3.13 -6.70 6.41
C SER A 32 -4.36 -6.96 5.53
N LEU A 33 -5.47 -6.26 5.75
CA LEU A 33 -6.64 -6.34 4.87
C LEU A 33 -6.31 -5.81 3.47
N LEU A 34 -5.66 -4.66 3.37
CA LEU A 34 -5.26 -4.07 2.10
C LEU A 34 -4.36 -5.02 1.30
N ALA A 35 -3.37 -5.63 1.96
CA ALA A 35 -2.50 -6.63 1.36
C ALA A 35 -3.30 -7.79 0.76
N ALA A 36 -4.25 -8.36 1.51
CA ALA A 36 -5.09 -9.45 1.03
C ALA A 36 -5.96 -9.05 -0.17
N ILE A 37 -6.51 -7.83 -0.17
CA ILE A 37 -7.30 -7.30 -1.31
C ILE A 37 -6.40 -7.16 -2.54
N VAL A 38 -5.20 -6.59 -2.39
CA VAL A 38 -4.26 -6.41 -3.50
C VAL A 38 -3.80 -7.75 -4.06
N GLU A 39 -3.53 -8.75 -3.20
CA GLU A 39 -3.17 -10.11 -3.65
C GLU A 39 -4.31 -10.76 -4.44
N ALA A 40 -5.54 -10.67 -3.93
CA ALA A 40 -6.71 -11.20 -4.61
C ALA A 40 -6.97 -10.51 -5.96
N ASP A 41 -6.77 -9.19 -6.02
CA ASP A 41 -6.91 -8.42 -7.25
C ASP A 41 -5.81 -8.76 -8.26
N ALA A 42 -4.55 -8.82 -7.81
CA ALA A 42 -3.41 -9.19 -8.64
C ALA A 42 -3.59 -10.59 -9.25
N ALA A 43 -4.10 -11.55 -8.48
CA ALA A 43 -4.41 -12.89 -8.98
C ALA A 43 -5.48 -12.87 -10.09
N ARG A 44 -6.55 -12.07 -9.92
CA ARG A 44 -7.61 -11.91 -10.93
C ARG A 44 -7.09 -11.26 -12.21
N HIS A 45 -6.16 -10.33 -12.09
CA HIS A 45 -5.62 -9.54 -13.19
C HIS A 45 -4.28 -10.04 -13.75
N ALA A 46 -3.79 -11.20 -13.31
CA ALA A 46 -2.49 -11.74 -13.73
C ALA A 46 -2.34 -11.86 -15.26
N ALA A 47 -3.42 -12.24 -15.96
CA ALA A 47 -3.42 -12.33 -17.43
C ALA A 47 -3.40 -10.96 -18.15
N ALA A 48 -3.75 -9.86 -17.48
CA ALA A 48 -3.59 -8.52 -18.04
C ALA A 48 -2.13 -8.06 -17.99
N ALA A 49 -1.34 -8.57 -17.04
CA ALA A 49 0.07 -8.22 -16.90
C ALA A 49 0.94 -8.72 -18.07
N THR A 50 0.50 -9.75 -18.79
CA THR A 50 1.22 -10.33 -19.94
C THR A 50 0.91 -9.65 -21.27
N ARG A 51 -0.11 -8.79 -21.32
CA ARG A 51 -0.45 -8.03 -22.54
C ARG A 51 0.59 -6.95 -22.79
N PRO A 52 0.80 -6.47 -24.03
CA PRO A 52 1.60 -5.27 -24.26
C PRO A 52 1.08 -4.09 -23.42
N ALA A 53 1.98 -3.26 -22.91
CA ALA A 53 1.58 -2.03 -22.24
C ALA A 53 1.11 -1.02 -23.28
N GLU A 54 -0.09 -0.46 -23.07
CA GLU A 54 -0.68 0.55 -23.96
C GLU A 54 0.03 1.91 -23.84
N SER A 55 0.74 2.14 -22.72
CA SER A 55 1.51 3.35 -22.47
C SER A 55 2.76 3.08 -21.62
N ASP A 56 3.72 3.99 -21.68
CA ASP A 56 4.95 3.92 -20.87
C ASP A 56 4.66 4.02 -19.37
N LEU A 57 3.62 4.76 -18.96
CA LEU A 57 3.17 4.80 -17.57
C LEU A 57 2.69 3.43 -17.11
N VAL A 58 1.82 2.77 -17.90
CA VAL A 58 1.35 1.42 -17.58
C VAL A 58 2.52 0.44 -17.49
N ARG A 59 3.51 0.57 -18.39
CA ARG A 59 4.74 -0.24 -18.36
C ARG A 59 5.55 0.00 -17.08
N ALA A 60 5.71 1.25 -16.64
CA ALA A 60 6.45 1.59 -15.43
C ALA A 60 5.78 1.03 -14.17
N PHE A 61 4.44 1.09 -14.09
CA PHE A 61 3.68 0.58 -12.94
C PHE A 61 3.53 -0.94 -12.91
N ARG A 62 3.52 -1.61 -14.07
CA ARG A 62 3.40 -3.07 -14.13
C ARG A 62 4.64 -3.79 -13.62
N GLY A 63 5.79 -3.11 -13.61
CA GLY A 63 7.07 -3.68 -13.24
C GLY A 63 7.59 -4.66 -14.30
N GLY A 64 8.91 -4.88 -14.31
CA GLY A 64 9.55 -5.84 -15.21
C GLY A 64 9.76 -7.22 -14.58
N ALA A 65 9.93 -7.27 -13.26
CA ALA A 65 10.24 -8.48 -12.51
C ALA A 65 9.19 -8.72 -11.42
N THR A 66 8.92 -9.99 -11.14
CA THR A 66 8.10 -10.40 -10.01
C THR A 66 8.72 -9.87 -8.71
N PRO A 67 7.97 -9.15 -7.86
CA PRO A 67 8.46 -8.68 -6.57
C PRO A 67 8.98 -9.85 -5.73
N THR A 68 10.13 -9.67 -5.09
CA THR A 68 10.71 -10.67 -4.17
C THR A 68 10.18 -10.55 -2.74
N VAL A 69 9.54 -9.42 -2.43
CA VAL A 69 8.96 -9.09 -1.12
C VAL A 69 7.45 -9.19 -1.23
N ALA A 70 6.80 -9.81 -0.25
CA ALA A 70 5.35 -9.88 -0.19
C ALA A 70 4.73 -8.47 -0.03
N ILE A 71 3.55 -8.24 -0.61
CA ILE A 71 2.92 -6.91 -0.57
C ILE A 71 2.62 -6.46 0.85
N GLY A 72 2.21 -7.37 1.75
CA GLY A 72 2.02 -7.04 3.17
C GLY A 72 3.29 -6.49 3.83
N GLU A 73 4.41 -7.19 3.64
CA GLU A 73 5.71 -6.75 4.17
C GLU A 73 6.16 -5.41 3.56
N PHE A 74 5.94 -5.22 2.26
CA PHE A 74 6.26 -3.96 1.60
C PHE A 74 5.44 -2.78 2.16
N LEU A 75 4.14 -2.99 2.39
CA LEU A 75 3.26 -1.99 2.99
C LEU A 75 3.66 -1.66 4.44
N GLU A 76 4.06 -2.67 5.23
CA GLU A 76 4.59 -2.44 6.59
C GLU A 76 5.85 -1.57 6.56
N ARG A 77 6.77 -1.82 5.62
CA ARG A 77 8.00 -1.02 5.45
C ARG A 77 7.69 0.43 5.09
N ILE A 78 6.72 0.67 4.19
CA ILE A 78 6.27 2.03 3.84
C ILE A 78 5.67 2.72 5.07
N HIS A 79 4.79 2.03 5.80
CA HIS A 79 4.18 2.60 7.00
C HIS A 79 5.24 2.98 8.05
N ALA A 80 6.23 2.13 8.28
CA ALA A 80 7.34 2.41 9.19
C ALA A 80 8.17 3.61 8.72
N PHE A 81 8.50 3.69 7.42
CA PHE A 81 9.24 4.80 6.83
C PHE A 81 8.49 6.13 6.98
N VAL A 82 7.21 6.19 6.61
CA VAL A 82 6.38 7.39 6.73
C VAL A 82 6.24 7.84 8.19
N ARG A 83 6.06 6.90 9.13
CA ARG A 83 6.03 7.24 10.56
C ARG A 83 7.37 7.82 11.02
N LEU A 84 8.49 7.25 10.60
CA LEU A 84 9.82 7.77 10.93
C LEU A 84 10.01 9.20 10.39
N GLU A 85 9.66 9.43 9.12
CA GLU A 85 9.75 10.76 8.50
C GLU A 85 8.85 11.78 9.21
N SER A 86 7.64 11.37 9.60
CA SER A 86 6.68 12.20 10.34
C SER A 86 7.19 12.59 11.74
N VAL A 87 7.95 11.70 12.40
CA VAL A 87 8.60 11.98 13.69
C VAL A 87 9.81 12.91 13.52
N THR A 88 10.52 12.83 12.39
CA THR A 88 11.69 13.68 12.11
C THR A 88 11.36 15.12 11.70
N GLY A 89 10.08 15.48 11.50
CA GLY A 89 9.57 16.86 11.54
C GLY A 89 10.52 17.93 10.99
N GLY A 90 11.06 17.71 9.79
CA GLY A 90 12.17 18.48 9.24
C GLY A 90 11.99 18.81 7.78
N TRP A 91 10.75 19.05 7.31
CA TRP A 91 10.53 19.75 6.05
C TRP A 91 10.96 21.21 6.22
N ARG A 92 12.27 21.46 6.23
CA ARG A 92 12.79 22.80 5.95
C ARG A 92 12.81 22.93 4.44
N SER A 93 11.90 23.75 3.94
CA SER A 93 11.89 24.29 2.58
C SER A 93 13.30 24.67 2.15
N THR A 94 13.95 23.81 1.38
CA THR A 94 15.10 24.17 0.55
C THR A 94 14.99 23.36 -0.73
N THR A 95 14.79 24.07 -1.82
CA THR A 95 14.71 23.64 -3.22
C THR A 95 15.97 22.94 -3.75
N GLU A 96 16.81 22.35 -2.89
CA GLU A 96 18.11 21.76 -3.24
C GLU A 96 18.34 20.36 -2.63
N GLY A 97 17.27 19.63 -2.29
CA GLY A 97 17.34 18.38 -1.53
C GLY A 97 17.20 17.06 -2.31
N TRP A 98 17.75 16.93 -3.52
CA TRP A 98 17.82 15.64 -4.25
C TRP A 98 19.25 15.09 -4.55
N PRO A 99 20.27 15.20 -3.66
CA PRO A 99 21.52 14.44 -3.88
C PRO A 99 21.66 13.17 -3.01
N ALA A 100 20.88 13.01 -1.94
CA ALA A 100 21.07 11.90 -1.00
C ALA A 100 20.53 10.54 -1.51
N LEU A 101 19.47 10.55 -2.33
CA LEU A 101 18.88 9.33 -2.90
C LEU A 101 19.65 8.81 -4.12
N GLU A 102 20.50 9.62 -4.75
CA GLU A 102 21.30 9.21 -5.91
C GLU A 102 22.55 8.40 -5.51
N LEU A 103 23.08 8.61 -4.29
CA LEU A 103 24.25 7.90 -3.79
C LEU A 103 23.95 6.45 -3.38
N ASP A 104 22.72 6.16 -2.94
CA ASP A 104 22.32 4.81 -2.57
C ASP A 104 21.95 3.95 -3.79
N ARG A 105 21.46 4.59 -4.86
CA ARG A 105 21.16 3.93 -6.14
C ARG A 105 22.40 3.35 -6.82
N ARG A 106 23.58 3.99 -6.67
CA ARG A 106 24.84 3.46 -7.23
C ARG A 106 25.40 2.26 -6.47
N ARG A 107 25.13 2.15 -5.16
CA ARG A 107 25.59 0.99 -4.36
C ARG A 107 24.73 -0.26 -4.53
N LEU A 108 23.53 -0.11 -5.07
CA LEU A 108 22.63 -1.24 -5.35
C LEU A 108 22.81 -1.82 -6.76
N LEU A 109 23.72 -1.27 -7.57
CA LEU A 109 23.97 -1.69 -8.97
C LEU A 109 25.45 -2.04 -9.26
N GLU A 110 26.30 -2.07 -8.24
CA GLU A 110 27.63 -2.71 -8.27
C GLU A 110 27.54 -4.07 -7.57
#